data_AF-W5IIY1-F1
#
_entry.id   AF-W5IIY1-F1
#
_cell.length_a   1.000
_cell.length_b   1.000
_cell.length_c   1.000
_cell.angle_alpha   90.00
_cell.angle_beta   90.00
_cell.angle_gamma   90.00
#
_symmetry.space_group_name_H-M   'P 1'
#
loop_
_entity.id
_entity.type
_entity.pdbx_description
1 polymer ?
#
loop_
_entity_poly.entity_id
_entity_poly.type
_entity_poly.pdbx_seq_one_letter_code
_entity_poly.pdbx_strand_id
1 'polypeptide(L)'
;MGENSSNEKAVKGQKERIEAYAERLAGHTPILSEKEYQRFIMERLKKNNGYVIRKAVNYDRLFAVDREMLFKFLNDTQLDEMTTLRKIYKDDLEDTIISLINTEETQRLAAACSMY
;
A
#
# COMPACT_ATOMS: atom_id res chain seq x y z
N MET A 1 -47.80 9.19 42.59
CA MET A 1 -48.11 8.95 41.16
C MET A 1 -47.27 9.86 40.24
N GLY A 2 -45.93 9.83 40.33
CA GLY A 2 -45.06 10.83 39.66
C GLY A 2 -43.83 10.30 38.92
N GLU A 3 -43.51 9.00 38.99
CA GLU A 3 -42.23 8.49 38.50
C GLU A 3 -42.28 7.90 37.07
N ASN A 4 -43.46 7.51 36.56
CA ASN A 4 -43.59 6.92 35.21
C ASN A 4 -43.49 7.93 34.04
N SER A 5 -43.82 9.21 34.25
CA SER A 5 -43.84 10.22 33.18
C SER A 5 -42.43 10.66 32.76
N SER A 6 -41.48 10.70 33.69
CA SER A 6 -40.10 11.08 33.41
C SER A 6 -39.34 10.01 32.64
N ASN A 7 -39.63 8.74 32.92
CA ASN A 7 -39.04 7.59 32.22
C ASN A 7 -39.57 7.48 30.78
N GLU A 8 -40.87 7.69 30.57
CA GLU A 8 -41.48 7.70 29.22
C GLU A 8 -40.93 8.84 28.35
N LYS A 9 -40.70 10.03 28.92
CA LYS A 9 -40.08 11.16 28.20
C LYS A 9 -38.62 10.86 27.83
N ALA A 10 -37.87 10.19 28.71
CA ALA A 10 -36.49 9.78 28.44
C ALA A 10 -36.40 8.72 27.33
N VAL A 11 -37.32 7.74 27.34
CA VAL A 11 -37.43 6.69 26.31
C VAL A 11 -37.89 7.26 24.97
N LYS A 12 -38.84 8.22 24.98
CA LYS A 12 -39.29 8.92 23.78
C LYS A 12 -38.17 9.74 23.15
N GLY A 13 -37.43 10.51 23.96
CA GLY A 13 -36.26 11.24 23.49
C GLY A 13 -35.12 10.33 23.03
N GLN A 14 -35.01 9.09 23.54
CA GLN A 14 -34.07 8.08 23.02
C GLN A 14 -34.50 7.57 21.63
N LYS A 15 -35.78 7.25 21.44
CA LYS A 15 -36.32 6.83 20.13
C LYS A 15 -36.12 7.89 19.05
N GLU A 16 -36.43 9.15 19.36
CA GLU A 16 -36.27 10.27 18.44
C GLU A 16 -34.80 10.45 18.03
N ARG A 17 -33.85 10.25 18.95
CA ARG A 17 -32.41 10.27 18.62
C ARG A 17 -32.01 9.10 17.73
N ILE A 18 -32.50 7.89 18.01
CA ILE A 18 -32.19 6.68 17.21
C ILE A 18 -32.71 6.84 15.79
N GLU A 19 -33.93 7.36 15.61
CA GLU A 19 -34.50 7.66 14.28
C GLU A 19 -33.70 8.74 13.55
N ALA A 20 -33.30 9.82 14.24
CA ALA A 20 -32.45 10.86 13.64
C ALA A 20 -31.07 10.31 13.22
N TYR A 21 -30.49 9.37 13.99
CA TYR A 21 -29.25 8.70 13.60
C TYR A 21 -29.46 7.74 12.42
N ALA A 22 -30.59 7.02 12.39
CA ALA A 22 -30.94 6.11 11.30
C ALA A 22 -31.14 6.88 9.98
N GLU A 23 -31.84 8.02 9.99
CA GLU A 23 -32.02 8.87 8.81
C GLU A 23 -30.69 9.49 8.33
N ARG A 24 -29.84 9.93 9.26
CA ARG A 24 -28.51 10.47 8.93
C ARG A 24 -27.60 9.42 8.29
N LEU A 25 -27.72 8.16 8.70
CA LEU A 25 -26.99 7.02 8.14
C LEU A 25 -27.61 6.52 6.83
N ALA A 26 -28.93 6.62 6.67
CA ALA A 26 -29.66 6.18 5.49
C ALA A 26 -29.32 6.98 4.21
N GLY A 27 -28.73 8.18 4.34
CA GLY A 27 -28.51 9.08 3.20
C GLY A 27 -27.06 9.46 2.85
N HIS A 28 -26.05 9.20 3.69
CA HIS A 28 -24.77 9.93 3.55
C HIS A 28 -23.46 9.17 3.64
N THR A 29 -23.45 7.84 3.66
CA THR A 29 -22.20 7.16 3.30
C THR A 29 -22.55 5.80 2.72
N PRO A 30 -22.36 5.57 1.41
CA PRO A 30 -22.36 4.20 0.94
C PRO A 30 -21.27 3.50 1.77
N ILE A 31 -21.65 2.44 2.50
CA ILE A 31 -20.67 1.52 3.05
C ILE A 31 -19.95 0.98 1.82
N LEU A 32 -18.79 1.57 1.53
CA LEU A 32 -17.98 1.20 0.39
C LEU A 32 -17.68 -0.29 0.55
N SER A 33 -17.88 -1.06 -0.52
CA SER A 33 -17.38 -2.43 -0.52
C SER A 33 -15.88 -2.40 -0.28
N GLU A 34 -15.32 -3.47 0.28
CA GLU A 34 -13.88 -3.55 0.56
C GLU A 34 -13.04 -3.18 -0.67
N LYS A 35 -13.47 -3.62 -1.87
CA LYS A 35 -12.80 -3.30 -3.14
C LYS A 35 -12.84 -1.81 -3.50
N GLU A 36 -13.95 -1.14 -3.22
CA GLU A 36 -14.09 0.30 -3.46
C GLU A 36 -13.26 1.10 -2.46
N TYR A 37 -13.21 0.65 -1.20
CA TYR A 37 -12.38 1.25 -0.17
C TYR A 37 -10.88 1.06 -0.45
N GLN A 38 -10.45 -0.13 -0.86
CA GLN A 38 -9.09 -0.40 -1.31
C GLN A 38 -8.69 0.54 -2.47
N ARG A 39 -9.57 0.71 -3.46
CA ARG A 39 -9.33 1.64 -4.58
C ARG A 39 -9.23 3.09 -4.12
N PHE A 40 -10.12 3.52 -3.22
CA PHE A 40 -10.08 4.85 -2.64
C PHE A 40 -8.73 5.12 -1.92
N ILE A 41 -8.23 4.17 -1.14
CA ILE A 41 -6.91 4.27 -0.50
C ILE A 41 -5.81 4.40 -1.55
N MET A 42 -5.81 3.54 -2.57
CA MET A 42 -4.78 3.56 -3.62
C MET A 42 -4.74 4.89 -4.38
N GLU A 43 -5.90 5.43 -4.75
CA GLU A 43 -5.99 6.74 -5.42
C GLU A 43 -5.48 7.88 -4.52
N ARG A 44 -5.78 7.83 -3.22
CA ARG A 44 -5.30 8.83 -2.25
C ARG A 44 -3.78 8.78 -2.10
N LEU A 45 -3.19 7.59 -1.98
CA LEU A 45 -1.75 7.40 -1.88
C LEU A 45 -1.03 7.88 -3.15
N LYS A 46 -1.60 7.58 -4.32
CA LYS A 46 -1.05 8.05 -5.60
C LYS A 46 -1.07 9.57 -5.70
N LYS A 47 -2.19 10.20 -5.40
CA LYS A 47 -2.38 11.65 -5.60
C LYS A 47 -1.58 12.50 -4.60
N ASN A 48 -1.50 12.08 -3.35
CA ASN A 48 -0.99 12.94 -2.27
C ASN A 48 0.41 12.55 -1.77
N ASN A 49 0.84 11.30 -2.00
CA ASN A 49 2.05 10.76 -1.39
C ASN A 49 3.03 10.18 -2.44
N GLY A 50 2.74 10.34 -3.73
CA GLY A 50 3.64 9.90 -4.82
C GLY A 50 3.75 8.39 -4.98
N TYR A 51 2.84 7.60 -4.39
CA TYR A 51 2.88 6.14 -4.55
C TYR A 51 2.52 5.73 -5.98
N VAL A 52 3.23 4.71 -6.48
CA VAL A 52 2.92 4.09 -7.77
C VAL A 52 2.08 2.85 -7.54
N ILE A 53 0.89 2.81 -8.14
CA ILE A 53 0.02 1.63 -8.11
C ILE A 53 0.61 0.56 -9.02
N ARG A 54 0.89 -0.63 -8.46
CA ARG A 54 1.49 -1.77 -9.15
C ARG A 54 0.65 -3.03 -8.96
N LYS A 55 0.75 -3.97 -9.90
CA LYS A 55 0.12 -5.29 -9.78
C LYS A 55 1.10 -6.24 -9.07
N ALA A 56 0.57 -7.11 -8.22
CA ALA A 56 1.37 -8.10 -7.49
C ALA A 56 2.15 -9.07 -8.42
N VAL A 57 1.70 -9.26 -9.67
CA VAL A 57 2.39 -10.10 -10.66
C VAL A 57 3.73 -9.53 -11.13
N ASN A 58 3.96 -8.24 -10.92
CA ASN A 58 5.21 -7.58 -11.32
C ASN A 58 6.29 -7.68 -10.23
N TYR A 59 5.92 -8.18 -9.04
CA TYR A 59 6.84 -8.38 -7.93
C TYR A 59 7.47 -9.77 -8.02
N ASP A 60 8.79 -9.84 -8.13
CA ASP A 60 9.52 -11.09 -8.06
C ASP A 60 9.66 -11.53 -6.61
N ARG A 61 9.06 -12.66 -6.26
CA ARG A 61 9.10 -13.24 -4.91
C ARG A 61 10.45 -13.88 -4.58
N LEU A 62 11.20 -14.35 -5.57
CA LEU A 62 12.50 -14.99 -5.37
C LEU A 62 13.55 -13.97 -4.95
N PHE A 63 13.56 -12.81 -5.60
CA PHE A 63 14.49 -11.72 -5.31
C PHE A 63 13.89 -10.61 -4.45
N ALA A 64 12.63 -10.76 -4.05
CA ALA A 64 11.88 -9.80 -3.25
C ALA A 64 11.85 -8.36 -3.82
N VAL A 65 11.90 -8.22 -5.16
CA VAL A 65 12.06 -6.93 -5.87
C VAL A 65 11.11 -6.84 -7.07
N ASP A 66 10.59 -5.64 -7.34
CA ASP A 66 9.92 -5.30 -8.60
C ASP A 66 10.99 -4.84 -9.61
N ARG A 67 11.31 -5.71 -10.58
CA ARG A 67 12.38 -5.46 -11.56
C ARG A 67 12.18 -4.14 -12.30
N GLU A 68 10.99 -3.92 -12.82
CA GLU A 68 10.68 -2.73 -13.62
C GLU A 68 10.86 -1.45 -12.79
N MET A 69 10.44 -1.46 -11.52
CA MET A 69 10.61 -0.30 -10.64
C MET A 69 12.08 -0.05 -10.31
N LEU A 70 12.85 -1.10 -10.05
CA LEU A 70 14.30 -1.00 -9.80
C LEU A 70 15.01 -0.39 -11.01
N PHE A 71 14.80 -0.94 -12.20
CA PHE A 71 15.46 -0.44 -13.41
C PHE A 71 14.98 0.95 -13.78
N LYS A 72 13.71 1.28 -13.59
CA LYS A 72 13.25 2.65 -13.76
C LYS A 72 14.00 3.59 -12.83
N PHE A 73 14.10 3.27 -11.55
CA PHE A 73 14.84 4.07 -10.58
C PHE A 73 16.33 4.22 -10.97
N LEU A 74 16.98 3.14 -11.40
CA LEU A 74 18.39 3.19 -11.82
C LEU A 74 18.55 4.05 -13.08
N ASN A 75 17.67 3.95 -14.08
CA ASN A 75 17.76 4.79 -15.26
C ASN A 75 17.43 6.26 -14.97
N ASP A 76 16.48 6.53 -14.06
CA ASP A 76 16.09 7.89 -13.67
C ASP A 76 17.18 8.60 -12.85
N THR A 77 18.03 7.85 -12.13
CA THR A 77 19.06 8.40 -11.23
C THR A 77 20.48 8.35 -11.80
N GLN A 78 20.82 7.32 -12.59
CA GLN A 78 22.18 7.02 -13.07
C GLN A 78 22.16 6.50 -14.52
N LEU A 79 21.66 7.34 -15.43
CA LEU A 79 21.48 6.98 -16.84
C LEU A 79 22.78 6.63 -17.57
N ASP A 80 23.86 7.35 -17.29
CA ASP A 80 25.15 7.19 -17.99
C ASP A 80 25.81 5.86 -17.61
N GLU A 81 25.74 5.50 -16.33
CA GLU A 81 26.19 4.24 -15.77
C GLU A 81 25.38 3.09 -16.35
N MET A 82 24.05 3.19 -16.35
CA MET A 82 23.16 2.19 -16.94
C MET A 82 23.39 1.99 -18.43
N THR A 83 23.66 3.07 -19.16
CA THR A 83 24.00 3.01 -20.59
C THR A 83 25.33 2.30 -20.83
N THR A 84 26.31 2.53 -19.96
CA THR A 84 27.61 1.88 -20.02
C THR A 84 27.50 0.39 -19.72
N LEU A 85 26.80 0.03 -18.64
CA LEU A 85 26.57 -1.37 -18.26
C LEU A 85 25.81 -2.13 -19.36
N ARG A 86 24.84 -1.49 -20.02
CA ARG A 86 24.10 -2.07 -21.14
C ARG A 86 24.98 -2.42 -22.33
N LYS A 87 26.06 -1.67 -22.59
CA LYS A 87 27.02 -2.00 -23.66
C LYS A 87 27.83 -3.25 -23.34
N ILE A 88 28.12 -3.47 -22.06
CA ILE A 88 28.94 -4.59 -21.58
C ILE A 88 28.11 -5.87 -21.52
N TYR A 89 26.98 -5.82 -20.80
CA TYR A 89 26.19 -7.01 -20.46
C TYR A 89 25.00 -7.27 -21.39
N LYS A 90 24.62 -6.29 -22.24
CA LYS A 90 23.55 -6.43 -23.23
C LYS A 90 22.26 -6.98 -22.61
N ASP A 91 21.79 -8.14 -23.08
CA ASP A 91 20.55 -8.77 -22.66
C ASP A 91 20.64 -9.36 -21.24
N ASP A 92 21.86 -9.68 -20.78
CA ASP A 92 22.10 -10.26 -19.45
C ASP A 92 22.22 -9.21 -18.34
N LEU A 93 22.11 -7.93 -18.68
CA LEU A 93 22.30 -6.82 -17.74
C LEU A 93 21.36 -6.93 -16.52
N GLU A 94 20.08 -7.17 -16.78
CA GLU A 94 19.08 -7.10 -15.72
C GLU A 94 19.27 -8.21 -14.68
N ASP A 95 19.46 -9.43 -15.17
CA ASP A 95 19.70 -10.60 -14.32
C ASP A 95 21.02 -10.49 -13.55
N THR A 96 22.05 -9.91 -14.17
CA THR A 96 23.34 -9.66 -13.52
C THR A 96 23.20 -8.72 -12.33
N ILE A 97 22.52 -7.57 -12.49
CA ILE A 97 22.34 -6.61 -11.40
C ILE A 97 21.52 -7.22 -10.26
N ILE A 98 20.43 -7.91 -10.58
CA ILE A 98 19.56 -8.54 -9.57
C ILE A 98 20.32 -9.62 -8.80
N SER A 99 21.06 -10.48 -9.50
CA SER A 99 21.88 -11.52 -8.88
C SER A 99 22.94 -10.94 -7.95
N LEU A 100 23.60 -9.85 -8.36
CA LEU A 100 24.59 -9.17 -7.55
C LEU A 100 23.97 -8.60 -6.27
N ILE A 101 22.85 -7.86 -6.39
CA ILE A 101 22.14 -7.32 -5.22
C ILE A 101 21.76 -8.45 -4.24
N ASN A 102 21.18 -9.54 -4.75
CA ASN A 102 20.78 -10.65 -3.89
C ASN A 102 21.97 -11.34 -3.21
N THR A 103 23.09 -11.46 -3.91
CA THR A 103 24.33 -12.03 -3.36
C THR A 103 24.89 -11.16 -2.23
N GLU A 104 24.98 -9.85 -2.45
CA GLU A 104 25.47 -8.88 -1.47
C GLU A 104 24.58 -8.82 -0.22
N GLU A 105 23.25 -8.78 -0.40
CA GLU A 105 22.30 -8.79 0.71
C GLU A 105 22.41 -10.09 1.54
N THR A 106 22.49 -11.25 0.86
CA THR A 106 22.66 -12.54 1.53
C THR A 106 23.99 -12.63 2.28
N GLN A 107 25.08 -12.13 1.68
CA GLN A 107 26.40 -12.13 2.30
C GLN A 107 26.45 -11.24 3.54
N ARG A 108 25.83 -10.05 3.48
CA ARG A 108 25.74 -9.13 4.62
C ARG A 108 24.94 -9.73 5.77
N LEU A 109 23.83 -10.41 5.47
CA LEU A 109 23.03 -11.12 6.47
C LEU A 109 23.81 -12.28 7.11
N ALA A 110 24.54 -13.07 6.32
CA ALA A 110 25.39 -14.13 6.84
C ALA A 110 26.51 -13.59 7.75
N ALA A 111 27.16 -12.51 7.34
CA ALA A 111 28.17 -11.84 8.16
C ALA A 111 27.57 -11.31 9.48
N ALA A 112 26.40 -10.69 9.44
CA ALA A 112 25.70 -10.23 10.64
C ALA A 112 25.37 -11.40 11.59
N CYS A 113 24.91 -12.54 11.08
CA CYS A 113 24.67 -13.74 11.89
C CYS A 113 25.94 -14.34 12.50
N SER A 114 27.10 -14.22 11.85
CA SER A 114 28.38 -14.71 12.39
C SER A 114 28.98 -13.83 13.50
N MET A 115 28.43 -12.62 13.69
CA MET A 115 28.90 -11.63 14.66
C MET A 115 28.13 -11.66 16.00
N TYR A 116 27.15 -12.57 16.14
CA TYR A 116 26.38 -12.83 17.37
C TYR A 116 26.63 -14.26 17.86
#